data_AF-M5PIB7-F1
#
_entry.id   AF-M5PIB7-F1
#
_cell.length_a   1.000
_cell.length_b   1.000
_cell.length_c   1.000
_cell.angle_alpha   90.00
_cell.angle_beta   90.00
_cell.angle_gamma   90.00
#
_symmetry.space_group_name_H-M   'P 1'
#
loop_
_entity.id
_entity.type
_entity.pdbx_description
1 polymer ?
#
loop_
_entity_poly.entity_id
_entity_poly.type
_entity_poly.pdbx_seq_one_letter_code
_entity_poly.pdbx_strand_id
1 'polypeptide(L)'
;MLKKQSDIIRRLSDGEMLKQLYFSQLLMLCTAILMGVFLFDDTGSFFSLWNGYDLRILTYGVPLAVFVIIIDLAVMKWVPEHMYDDEGINEKLFRSRSYPHILVLTLFIAFTEEILFRGVIQTHFGIWTASIIFALLHFRYLRKWLLFVMVVSISFLLGISFLATNNLFIPVTAHFLIDAVFAFQIRFQHVRRSLHDGDVKDREEEKGAGKGSG
;
A
#
# COMPACT_ATOMS: atom_id res chain seq x y z
N MET A 1 -16.68 10.97 17.27
CA MET A 1 -16.42 11.59 15.94
C MET A 1 -15.84 10.60 14.91
N LEU A 2 -14.93 9.70 15.30
CA LEU A 2 -14.21 8.80 14.37
C LEU A 2 -14.99 7.56 13.86
N LYS A 3 -15.92 6.96 14.63
CA LYS A 3 -16.84 5.90 14.13
C LYS A 3 -17.58 6.34 12.86
N LYS A 4 -17.92 7.63 12.79
CA LYS A 4 -18.62 8.27 11.67
C LYS A 4 -17.80 8.22 10.38
N GLN A 5 -16.47 8.24 10.43
CA GLN A 5 -15.61 8.20 9.23
C GLN A 5 -15.56 6.80 8.59
N SER A 6 -15.38 5.75 9.38
CA SER A 6 -15.49 4.36 8.88
C SER A 6 -16.83 4.11 8.20
N ASP A 7 -17.92 4.63 8.78
CA ASP A 7 -19.26 4.52 8.21
C ASP A 7 -19.43 5.31 6.91
N ILE A 8 -18.78 6.48 6.78
CA ILE A 8 -18.76 7.27 5.54
C ILE A 8 -17.97 6.55 4.45
N ILE A 9 -16.77 6.05 4.77
CA ILE A 9 -15.88 5.33 3.84
C ILE A 9 -16.57 4.05 3.32
N ARG A 10 -17.30 3.35 4.19
CA ARG A 10 -18.11 2.18 3.80
C ARG A 10 -19.20 2.52 2.79
N ARG A 11 -19.76 3.73 2.82
CA ARG A 11 -20.82 4.19 1.91
C ARG A 11 -20.32 4.68 0.55
N LEU A 12 -19.02 5.00 0.42
CA LEU A 12 -18.45 5.40 -0.86
C LEU A 12 -18.53 4.28 -1.89
N SER A 13 -18.66 4.57 -3.17
CA SER A 13 -18.46 3.60 -4.24
C SER A 13 -16.98 3.24 -4.41
N ASP A 14 -16.68 2.12 -5.07
CA ASP A 14 -15.30 1.73 -5.44
C ASP A 14 -14.59 2.88 -6.20
N GLY A 15 -15.32 3.60 -7.07
CA GLY A 15 -14.79 4.73 -7.84
C GLY A 15 -14.51 5.98 -7.01
N GLU A 16 -15.33 6.27 -6.00
CA GLU A 16 -15.08 7.39 -5.08
C GLU A 16 -13.87 7.12 -4.18
N MET A 17 -13.69 5.87 -3.73
CA MET A 17 -12.51 5.46 -2.96
C MET A 17 -11.23 5.73 -3.75
N LEU A 18 -11.22 5.36 -5.03
CA LEU A 18 -10.10 5.58 -5.92
C LEU A 18 -9.80 7.07 -6.11
N LYS A 19 -10.83 7.91 -6.31
CA LYS A 19 -10.66 9.36 -6.44
C LYS A 19 -10.04 9.96 -5.17
N GLN A 20 -10.48 9.52 -4.00
CA GLN A 20 -9.92 9.98 -2.73
C GLN A 20 -8.45 9.58 -2.58
N LEU A 21 -8.08 8.37 -3.01
CA LEU A 21 -6.71 7.92 -3.01
C LEU A 21 -5.84 8.77 -3.95
N TYR A 22 -6.25 8.98 -5.21
CA TYR A 22 -5.50 9.86 -6.10
C TYR A 22 -5.39 11.29 -5.56
N PHE A 23 -6.45 11.79 -4.92
CA PHE A 23 -6.45 13.11 -4.29
C PHE A 23 -5.45 13.18 -3.13
N SER A 24 -5.41 12.18 -2.25
CA SER A 24 -4.46 12.15 -1.14
C SER A 24 -3.02 12.04 -1.65
N GLN A 25 -2.78 11.23 -2.68
CA GLN A 25 -1.46 11.12 -3.30
C GLN A 25 -1.05 12.45 -3.95
N LEU A 26 -1.92 13.10 -4.72
CA LEU A 26 -1.61 14.41 -5.30
C LEU A 26 -1.33 15.45 -4.21
N LEU A 27 -2.10 15.47 -3.12
CA LEU A 27 -1.87 16.36 -1.99
C LEU A 27 -0.50 16.12 -1.34
N MET A 28 -0.11 14.86 -1.15
CA MET A 28 1.21 14.50 -0.61
C MET A 28 2.32 14.90 -1.56
N LEU A 29 2.16 14.69 -2.87
CA LEU A 29 3.13 15.12 -3.87
C LEU A 29 3.28 16.64 -3.91
N CYS A 30 2.17 17.38 -3.90
CA CYS A 30 2.21 18.85 -3.80
C CYS A 30 2.90 19.30 -2.52
N THR A 31 2.62 18.65 -1.39
CA THR A 31 3.28 18.94 -0.11
C THR A 31 4.78 18.69 -0.20
N ALA A 32 5.19 17.57 -0.82
CA ALA A 32 6.59 17.24 -1.00
C ALA A 32 7.31 18.24 -1.91
N ILE A 33 6.67 18.68 -3.00
CA ILE A 33 7.22 19.69 -3.90
C ILE A 33 7.36 21.03 -3.16
N LEU A 34 6.32 21.48 -2.45
CA LEU A 34 6.36 22.73 -1.69
C LEU A 34 7.46 22.69 -0.64
N MET A 35 7.49 21.65 0.20
CA MET A 35 8.53 21.48 1.21
C MET A 35 9.91 21.36 0.59
N GLY A 36 10.05 20.63 -0.51
CA GLY A 36 11.31 20.45 -1.23
C GLY A 36 11.88 21.77 -1.74
N VAL A 37 11.05 22.65 -2.28
CA VAL A 37 11.45 23.99 -2.73
C VAL A 37 11.97 24.87 -1.59
N PHE A 38 11.45 24.69 -0.37
CA PHE A 38 11.89 25.47 0.80
C PHE A 38 13.06 24.85 1.56
N LEU A 39 13.23 23.53 1.53
CA LEU A 39 14.20 22.80 2.34
C LEU A 39 15.48 22.45 1.60
N PHE A 40 15.44 22.26 0.28
CA PHE A 40 16.63 22.02 -0.53
C PHE A 40 17.20 23.36 -1.04
N ASP A 41 18.52 23.54 -0.88
CA ASP A 41 19.22 24.72 -1.38
C ASP A 41 19.27 24.75 -2.92
N ASP A 42 19.33 23.58 -3.56
CA ASP A 42 19.34 23.42 -5.01
C ASP A 42 18.61 22.15 -5.47
N THR A 43 18.13 22.16 -6.72
CA THR A 43 17.42 21.02 -7.30
C THR A 43 18.31 19.81 -7.54
N GLY A 44 19.60 20.02 -7.77
CA GLY A 44 20.60 18.96 -7.96
C GLY A 44 20.78 18.11 -6.70
N SER A 45 20.74 18.70 -5.51
CA SER A 45 20.76 17.96 -4.24
C SER A 45 19.59 16.95 -4.16
N PHE A 46 18.38 17.33 -4.56
CA PHE A 46 17.26 16.39 -4.63
C PHE A 46 17.46 15.32 -5.71
N PHE A 47 17.87 15.72 -6.93
CA PHE A 47 18.09 14.76 -8.02
C PHE A 47 19.25 13.80 -7.77
N SER A 48 20.21 14.17 -6.91
CA SER A 48 21.32 13.30 -6.49
C SER A 48 20.86 12.06 -5.72
N LEU A 49 19.67 12.12 -5.11
CA LEU A 49 19.03 11.00 -4.42
C LEU A 49 18.49 9.94 -5.39
N TRP A 50 18.51 10.20 -6.70
CA TRP A 50 17.97 9.31 -7.72
C TRP A 50 19.09 8.72 -8.57
N ASN A 51 19.51 7.50 -8.23
CA ASN A 51 20.47 6.74 -9.03
C ASN A 51 19.87 5.43 -9.52
N GLY A 52 19.40 5.42 -10.77
CA GLY A 52 18.77 4.24 -11.39
C GLY A 52 19.75 3.14 -11.81
N TYR A 53 21.05 3.44 -11.88
CA TYR A 53 22.09 2.47 -12.24
C TYR A 53 22.66 1.73 -11.02
N ASP A 54 22.17 2.05 -9.82
CA ASP A 54 22.62 1.46 -8.58
C ASP A 54 22.09 0.03 -8.42
N LEU A 55 22.98 -0.96 -8.49
CA LEU A 55 22.64 -2.37 -8.32
C LEU A 55 22.06 -2.67 -6.93
N ARG A 56 22.21 -1.78 -5.95
CA ARG A 56 21.58 -1.89 -4.64
C ARG A 56 20.05 -1.82 -4.70
N ILE A 57 19.46 -1.32 -5.79
CA ILE A 57 18.02 -1.45 -6.06
C ILE A 57 17.60 -2.92 -6.02
N LEU A 58 18.38 -3.80 -6.65
CA LEU A 58 18.11 -5.23 -6.68
C LEU A 58 18.59 -5.95 -5.42
N THR A 59 19.73 -5.57 -4.84
CA THR A 59 20.29 -6.30 -3.68
C THR A 59 19.78 -5.85 -2.32
N TYR A 60 19.21 -4.64 -2.21
CA TYR A 60 18.56 -4.15 -0.99
C TYR A 60 17.04 -4.02 -1.18
N GLY A 61 16.59 -3.39 -2.28
CA GLY A 61 15.16 -3.11 -2.49
C GLY A 61 14.31 -4.37 -2.61
N VAL A 62 14.72 -5.31 -3.47
CA VAL A 62 13.97 -6.56 -3.67
C VAL A 62 14.01 -7.47 -2.42
N PRO A 63 15.17 -7.75 -1.78
CA PRO A 63 15.19 -8.54 -0.55
C PRO A 63 14.38 -7.92 0.58
N LEU A 64 14.36 -6.58 0.70
CA LEU A 64 13.54 -5.90 1.69
C LEU A 64 12.05 -6.14 1.45
N ALA A 65 11.59 -6.01 0.20
CA ALA A 65 10.21 -6.32 -0.16
C ALA A 65 9.87 -7.78 0.14
N VAL A 66 10.73 -8.72 -0.27
CA VAL A 66 10.55 -10.16 -0.04
C VAL A 66 10.45 -10.46 1.46
N PHE A 67 11.32 -9.86 2.27
CA PHE A 67 11.30 -10.00 3.73
C PHE A 67 9.96 -9.54 4.33
N VAL A 68 9.49 -8.35 3.95
CA VAL A 68 8.20 -7.82 4.42
C VAL A 68 7.03 -8.69 3.96
N ILE A 69 7.04 -9.13 2.70
CA ILE A 69 6.00 -10.02 2.14
C ILE A 69 5.96 -11.35 2.89
N ILE A 70 7.11 -11.94 3.22
CA ILE A 70 7.16 -13.20 3.99
C ILE A 70 6.56 -13.01 5.38
N ILE A 71 6.86 -11.89 6.06
CA ILE A 71 6.27 -11.58 7.36
C ILE A 71 4.76 -11.42 7.24
N ASP A 72 4.28 -10.70 6.23
CA ASP A 72 2.85 -10.50 6.01
C ASP A 72 2.12 -11.83 5.73
N LEU A 73 2.69 -12.69 4.88
CA LEU A 73 2.19 -14.05 4.64
C LEU A 73 2.15 -14.89 5.93
N ALA A 74 3.17 -14.76 6.78
CA ALA A 74 3.21 -15.44 8.08
C ALA A 74 2.13 -14.91 9.03
N VAL A 75 1.89 -13.60 9.04
CA VAL A 75 0.80 -12.96 9.80
C VAL A 75 -0.55 -13.49 9.31
N MET A 76 -0.82 -13.48 8.01
CA MET A 76 -2.08 -14.01 7.45
C MET A 76 -2.28 -15.51 7.73
N LYS A 77 -1.20 -16.27 7.89
CA LYS A 77 -1.28 -17.71 8.19
C LYS A 77 -1.57 -18.01 9.66
N TRP A 78 -1.05 -17.20 10.59
CA TRP A 78 -1.08 -17.51 12.02
C TRP A 78 -1.96 -16.59 12.85
N VAL A 79 -2.26 -15.40 12.36
CA VAL A 79 -3.04 -14.40 13.09
C VAL A 79 -4.48 -14.41 12.59
N PRO A 80 -5.48 -14.25 13.48
CA PRO A 80 -6.87 -14.11 13.07
C PRO A 80 -7.10 -12.88 12.17
N GLU A 81 -7.95 -13.04 11.14
CA GLU A 81 -8.27 -12.02 10.13
C GLU A 81 -8.71 -10.67 10.71
N HIS A 82 -9.48 -10.68 11.80
CA HIS A 82 -9.95 -9.45 12.44
C HIS A 82 -8.83 -8.51 12.95
N MET A 83 -7.62 -9.03 13.17
CA MET A 83 -6.47 -8.25 13.66
C MET A 83 -5.74 -7.48 12.56
N TYR A 84 -5.74 -7.98 11.33
CA TYR A 84 -5.05 -7.37 10.18
C TYR A 84 -6.01 -6.88 9.07
N ASP A 85 -7.31 -7.17 9.14
CA ASP A 85 -8.31 -6.56 8.26
C ASP A 85 -8.32 -5.04 8.43
N ASP A 86 -8.34 -4.26 7.34
CA ASP A 86 -8.34 -2.80 7.38
C ASP A 86 -9.75 -2.19 7.29
N GLU A 87 -10.76 -2.91 7.79
CA GLU A 87 -12.18 -2.62 7.67
C GLU A 87 -12.72 -2.76 6.23
N GLY A 88 -12.05 -3.58 5.41
CA GLY A 88 -12.40 -3.88 4.02
C GLY A 88 -12.08 -2.75 3.02
N ILE A 89 -11.25 -1.77 3.39
CA ILE A 89 -10.93 -0.62 2.53
C ILE A 89 -10.02 -1.06 1.39
N ASN A 90 -8.92 -1.74 1.69
CA ASN A 90 -8.00 -2.28 0.68
C ASN A 90 -8.73 -3.27 -0.24
N GLU A 91 -9.61 -4.11 0.31
CA GLU A 91 -10.44 -5.02 -0.50
C GLU A 91 -11.27 -4.25 -1.52
N LYS A 92 -11.99 -3.21 -1.06
CA LYS A 92 -12.83 -2.38 -1.92
C LYS A 92 -12.03 -1.62 -2.98
N LEU A 93 -10.83 -1.17 -2.65
CA LEU A 93 -9.96 -0.43 -3.54
C LEU A 93 -9.44 -1.30 -4.69
N PHE A 94 -9.05 -2.55 -4.42
CA PHE A 94 -8.33 -3.39 -5.38
C PHE A 94 -9.16 -4.51 -6.02
N ARG A 95 -10.24 -4.99 -5.36
CA ARG A 95 -11.03 -6.15 -5.85
C ARG A 95 -11.54 -6.03 -7.28
N SER A 96 -11.95 -4.82 -7.68
CA SER A 96 -12.58 -4.54 -8.97
C SER A 96 -11.62 -3.93 -9.99
N ARG A 97 -10.31 -3.86 -9.68
CA ARG A 97 -9.30 -3.25 -10.54
C ARG A 97 -8.65 -4.26 -11.47
N SER A 98 -8.23 -3.79 -12.64
CA SER A 98 -7.44 -4.60 -13.56
C SER A 98 -5.99 -4.70 -13.08
N TYR A 99 -5.30 -5.78 -13.43
CA TYR A 99 -3.90 -5.99 -13.05
C TYR A 99 -2.97 -4.83 -13.49
N PRO A 100 -3.09 -4.27 -14.72
CA PRO A 100 -2.26 -3.13 -15.12
C PRO A 100 -2.56 -1.88 -14.30
N HIS A 101 -3.82 -1.64 -13.93
CA HIS A 101 -4.19 -0.48 -13.12
C HIS A 101 -3.63 -0.59 -11.71
N ILE A 102 -3.61 -1.80 -11.12
CA ILE A 102 -2.98 -2.05 -9.83
C ILE A 102 -1.50 -1.64 -9.88
N LEU A 103 -0.74 -2.08 -10.89
CA LEU A 103 0.68 -1.74 -11.02
C LEU A 103 0.91 -0.22 -11.11
N VAL A 104 0.15 0.47 -11.95
CA VAL A 104 0.29 1.93 -12.10
C VAL A 104 -0.07 2.64 -10.80
N LEU A 105 -1.13 2.20 -10.13
CA LEU A 105 -1.60 2.80 -8.89
C LEU A 105 -0.60 2.61 -7.75
N THR A 106 -0.13 1.39 -7.50
CA THR A 106 0.84 1.12 -6.43
C THR A 106 2.19 1.77 -6.71
N LEU A 107 2.61 1.84 -7.98
CA LEU A 107 3.83 2.57 -8.34
C LEU A 107 3.69 4.07 -8.04
N PHE A 108 2.55 4.66 -8.39
CA PHE A 108 2.28 6.08 -8.14
C PHE A 108 2.25 6.40 -6.63
N ILE A 109 1.64 5.52 -5.83
CA ILE A 109 1.62 5.62 -4.36
C ILE A 109 3.06 5.55 -3.82
N ALA A 110 3.79 4.50 -4.17
CA ALA A 110 5.16 4.30 -3.69
C ALA A 110 6.06 5.49 -4.03
N PHE A 111 6.04 5.98 -5.27
CA PHE A 111 6.82 7.15 -5.66
C PHE A 111 6.45 8.38 -4.83
N THR A 112 5.16 8.68 -4.74
CA THR A 112 4.66 9.88 -4.05
C THR A 112 5.04 9.87 -2.57
N GLU A 113 4.79 8.75 -1.90
CA GLU A 113 5.07 8.61 -0.48
C GLU A 113 6.58 8.63 -0.22
N GLU A 114 7.39 7.91 -0.98
CA GLU A 114 8.84 7.93 -0.78
C GLU A 114 9.47 9.30 -1.06
N ILE A 115 8.97 10.05 -2.05
CA ILE A 115 9.39 11.44 -2.29
C ILE A 115 9.15 12.28 -1.04
N LEU A 116 7.94 12.23 -0.47
CA LEU A 116 7.60 13.02 0.71
C LEU A 116 8.37 12.58 1.95
N PHE A 117 8.29 11.29 2.30
CA PHE A 117 8.80 10.81 3.58
C PHE A 117 10.30 10.61 3.58
N ARG A 118 10.87 10.03 2.53
CA ARG A 118 12.31 9.70 2.48
C ARG A 118 13.07 10.84 1.81
N GLY A 119 12.58 11.29 0.65
CA GLY A 119 13.21 12.34 -0.13
C GLY A 119 13.25 13.67 0.61
N VAL A 120 12.14 14.09 1.23
CA VAL A 120 12.05 15.38 1.90
C VAL A 120 12.16 15.26 3.42
N ILE A 121 11.18 14.61 4.08
CA ILE A 121 11.09 14.65 5.55
C ILE A 121 12.30 13.98 6.21
N GLN A 122 12.68 12.78 5.78
CA GLN A 122 13.79 12.06 6.38
C GLN A 122 15.14 12.73 6.11
N THR A 123 15.37 13.24 4.89
CA THR A 123 16.59 13.97 4.52
C THR A 123 16.85 15.17 5.43
N HIS A 124 15.80 15.91 5.81
CA HIS A 124 15.94 17.15 6.59
C HIS A 124 15.69 16.99 8.09
N PHE A 125 14.80 16.08 8.50
CA PHE A 125 14.34 15.95 9.89
C PHE A 125 14.63 14.57 10.50
N GLY A 126 15.28 13.68 9.75
CA GLY A 126 15.70 12.36 10.20
C GLY A 126 14.61 11.30 10.19
N ILE A 127 15.05 10.05 10.40
CA ILE A 127 14.21 8.85 10.29
C ILE A 127 13.05 8.84 11.29
N TRP A 128 13.27 9.28 12.53
CA TRP A 128 12.24 9.29 13.56
C TRP A 128 11.06 10.18 13.18
N THR A 129 11.33 11.40 12.72
CA THR A 129 10.30 12.35 12.29
C THR A 129 9.52 11.79 11.11
N ALA A 130 10.22 11.28 10.10
CA ALA A 130 9.58 10.68 8.92
C ALA A 130 8.68 9.50 9.30
N SER A 131 9.16 8.57 10.13
CA SER A 131 8.41 7.37 10.50
C SER A 131 7.23 7.66 11.42
N ILE A 132 7.35 8.64 12.34
CA ILE A 132 6.23 9.05 13.18
C ILE A 132 5.13 9.71 12.34
N ILE A 133 5.48 10.66 11.47
CA ILE A 133 4.49 11.32 10.59
C ILE A 133 3.83 10.30 9.66
N PHE A 134 4.61 9.38 9.07
CA PHE A 134 4.08 8.30 8.24
C PHE A 134 3.04 7.45 8.99
N ALA A 135 3.35 7.03 10.22
CA ALA A 135 2.45 6.23 11.02
C ALA A 135 1.17 7.00 11.43
N LEU A 136 1.29 8.30 11.71
CA LEU A 136 0.15 9.16 12.04
C LEU A 136 -0.79 9.38 10.85
N LEU A 137 -0.25 9.50 9.63
CA LEU A 137 -1.05 9.58 8.40
C LEU A 137 -1.78 8.27 8.10
N HIS A 138 -1.30 7.15 8.65
CA HIS A 138 -2.01 5.87 8.69
C HIS A 138 -3.01 5.78 9.85
N PHE A 139 -3.77 6.86 10.09
CA PHE A 139 -4.69 6.98 11.24
C PHE A 139 -5.68 5.81 11.38
N ARG A 140 -6.09 5.20 10.26
CA ARG A 140 -6.94 4.00 10.23
C ARG A 140 -6.32 2.82 10.99
N TYR A 141 -5.00 2.66 10.88
CA TYR A 141 -4.25 1.56 11.48
C TYR A 141 -3.96 1.80 12.96
N LEU A 142 -3.95 3.06 13.42
CA LEU A 142 -3.78 3.40 14.85
C LEU A 142 -4.80 2.69 15.76
N ARG A 143 -5.95 2.27 15.23
CA ARG A 143 -6.99 1.54 15.98
C ARG A 143 -6.72 0.04 16.12
N LYS A 144 -5.89 -0.53 15.25
CA LYS A 144 -5.54 -1.95 15.25
C LYS A 144 -4.06 -2.08 15.55
N TRP A 145 -3.72 -2.45 16.79
CA TRP A 145 -2.35 -2.56 17.27
C TRP A 145 -1.42 -3.29 16.29
N LEU A 146 -1.87 -4.40 15.71
CA LEU A 146 -1.05 -5.15 14.75
C LEU A 146 -0.76 -4.35 13.48
N LEU A 147 -1.77 -3.77 12.84
CA LEU A 147 -1.59 -2.92 11.66
C LEU A 147 -0.71 -1.71 11.96
N PHE A 148 -0.86 -1.13 13.16
CA PHE A 148 0.00 -0.04 13.62
C PHE A 148 1.46 -0.46 13.74
N VAL A 149 1.75 -1.59 14.39
CA VAL A 149 3.13 -2.11 14.50
C VAL A 149 3.70 -2.44 13.13
N MET A 150 2.90 -3.05 12.24
CA MET A 150 3.35 -3.38 10.88
C MET A 150 3.70 -2.12 10.08
N VAL A 151 2.84 -1.10 10.07
CA VAL A 151 3.09 0.13 9.30
C VAL A 151 4.26 0.94 9.84
N VAL A 152 4.43 0.99 11.16
CA VAL A 152 5.59 1.61 11.80
C VAL A 152 6.86 0.85 11.41
N SER A 153 6.84 -0.49 11.49
CA SER A 153 7.98 -1.34 11.16
C SER A 153 8.39 -1.20 9.69
N ILE A 154 7.42 -1.26 8.76
CA ILE A 154 7.65 -1.00 7.33
C ILE A 154 8.24 0.39 7.13
N SER A 155 7.72 1.40 7.84
CA SER A 155 8.23 2.76 7.72
C SER A 155 9.71 2.88 8.10
N PHE A 156 10.11 2.28 9.24
CA PHE A 156 11.50 2.25 9.66
C PHE A 156 12.37 1.42 8.73
N LEU A 157 11.89 0.28 8.23
CA LEU A 157 12.63 -0.58 7.29
C LEU A 157 12.96 0.15 5.98
N LEU A 158 11.99 0.85 5.39
CA LEU A 158 12.20 1.70 4.22
C LEU A 158 13.09 2.90 4.55
N GLY A 159 12.96 3.48 5.74
CA GLY A 159 13.81 4.57 6.19
C GLY A 159 15.27 4.15 6.38
N ILE A 160 15.52 2.97 6.96
CA ILE A 160 16.86 2.40 7.13
C ILE A 160 17.47 2.06 5.77
N SER A 161 16.69 1.51 4.84
CA SER A 161 17.20 1.21 3.50
C SER A 161 17.62 2.48 2.76
N PHE A 162 16.84 3.56 2.87
CA PHE A 162 17.21 4.88 2.36
C PHE A 162 18.46 5.42 3.06
N LEU A 163 18.51 5.38 4.39
CA LEU A 163 19.65 5.88 5.18
C LEU A 163 20.97 5.16 4.82
N ALA A 164 20.92 3.85 4.60
CA ALA A 164 22.09 3.05 4.28
C ALA A 164 22.58 3.25 2.83
N THR A 165 21.72 3.71 1.93
CA THR A 165 22.00 3.70 0.49
C THR A 165 22.06 5.08 -0.13
N ASN A 166 21.40 6.06 0.49
CA ASN A 166 21.16 7.41 0.01
C ASN A 166 20.56 7.45 -1.41
N ASN A 167 19.68 6.49 -1.72
CA ASN A 167 19.07 6.37 -3.04
C ASN A 167 17.57 6.04 -2.91
N LEU A 168 16.71 6.91 -3.43
CA LEU A 168 15.25 6.80 -3.34
C LEU A 168 14.68 5.66 -4.18
N PHE A 169 15.36 5.22 -5.24
CA PHE A 169 14.87 4.08 -6.00
C PHE A 169 14.79 2.78 -5.18
N ILE A 170 15.60 2.65 -4.13
CA ILE A 170 15.64 1.47 -3.26
C ILE A 170 14.37 1.34 -2.41
N PRO A 171 14.00 2.33 -1.55
CA PRO A 171 12.74 2.27 -0.83
C PRO A 171 11.54 2.34 -1.78
N VAL A 172 11.60 3.06 -2.91
CA VAL A 172 10.50 3.08 -3.90
C VAL A 172 10.25 1.68 -4.45
N THR A 173 11.30 0.96 -4.84
CA THR A 173 11.19 -0.41 -5.35
C THR A 173 10.63 -1.34 -4.29
N ALA A 174 11.11 -1.24 -3.05
CA ALA A 174 10.63 -2.07 -1.96
C ALA A 174 9.13 -1.82 -1.68
N HIS A 175 8.75 -0.55 -1.51
CA HIS A 175 7.37 -0.15 -1.23
C HIS A 175 6.42 -0.54 -2.37
N PHE A 176 6.80 -0.27 -3.62
CA PHE A 176 6.03 -0.65 -4.79
C PHE A 176 5.76 -2.16 -4.84
N LEU A 177 6.78 -2.99 -4.61
CA LEU A 177 6.65 -4.44 -4.64
C LEU A 177 5.74 -4.97 -3.52
N ILE A 178 5.88 -4.42 -2.30
CA ILE A 178 5.02 -4.75 -1.16
C ILE A 178 3.55 -4.45 -1.52
N ASP A 179 3.27 -3.23 -1.95
CA ASP A 179 1.91 -2.78 -2.29
C ASP A 179 1.31 -3.57 -3.46
N ALA A 180 2.11 -3.81 -4.50
CA ALA A 180 1.67 -4.58 -5.67
C ALA A 180 1.30 -6.01 -5.28
N VAL A 181 2.11 -6.67 -4.45
CA VAL A 181 1.83 -8.05 -4.00
C VAL A 181 0.57 -8.09 -3.15
N PHE A 182 0.38 -7.16 -2.21
CA PHE A 182 -0.83 -7.12 -1.39
C PHE A 182 -2.09 -6.84 -2.23
N ALA A 183 -2.01 -5.88 -3.16
CA ALA A 183 -3.11 -5.58 -4.07
C ALA A 183 -3.46 -6.76 -4.98
N PHE A 184 -2.46 -7.49 -5.48
CA PHE A 184 -2.67 -8.69 -6.28
C PHE A 184 -3.26 -9.85 -5.48
N GLN A 185 -2.83 -10.05 -4.23
CA GLN A 185 -3.41 -11.06 -3.34
C GLN A 185 -4.91 -10.82 -3.15
N ILE A 186 -5.31 -9.57 -2.88
CA ILE A 186 -6.71 -9.17 -2.75
C ILE A 186 -7.47 -9.46 -4.04
N ARG A 187 -6.94 -9.04 -5.19
CA ARG A 187 -7.58 -9.26 -6.49
C ARG A 187 -7.74 -10.75 -6.79
N PHE A 188 -6.71 -11.55 -6.52
CA PHE A 188 -6.73 -13.00 -6.74
C PHE A 188 -7.74 -13.71 -5.85
N GLN A 189 -7.79 -13.37 -4.57
CA GLN A 189 -8.78 -13.93 -3.63
C GLN A 189 -10.21 -13.60 -4.06
N HIS A 190 -10.45 -12.37 -4.52
CA HIS A 190 -11.77 -11.96 -5.01
C HIS A 190 -12.19 -12.74 -6.27
N VAL A 191 -11.31 -12.87 -7.26
CA VAL A 191 -11.59 -13.66 -8.47
C VAL A 191 -11.88 -15.12 -8.12
N ARG A 192 -11.05 -15.73 -7.28
CA ARG A 192 -11.25 -17.12 -6.85
C ARG A 192 -12.60 -17.33 -6.15
N ARG A 193 -13.01 -16.39 -5.29
CA ARG A 193 -14.31 -16.44 -4.62
C ARG A 193 -15.47 -16.30 -5.61
N SER A 194 -15.37 -15.37 -6.57
CA SER A 194 -16.40 -15.19 -7.59
C SER A 194 -16.59 -16.40 -8.50
N LEU A 195 -15.52 -17.11 -8.84
CA LEU A 195 -15.58 -18.35 -9.61
C LEU A 195 -16.22 -19.48 -8.81
N HIS A 196 -15.84 -19.64 -7.54
CA HIS A 196 -16.45 -20.64 -6.67
C HIS A 196 -17.95 -20.40 -6.46
N ASP A 197 -18.35 -19.16 -6.20
CA ASP A 197 -19.77 -18.80 -6.00
C ASP A 197 -20.59 -19.00 -7.30
N GLY A 198 -19.97 -18.83 -8.47
CA GLY A 198 -20.56 -19.16 -9.78
C GLY A 198 -20.78 -20.66 -9.94
N ASP A 199 -19.74 -21.47 -9.72
CA ASP A 199 -19.82 -22.93 -9.80
C ASP A 199 -20.88 -23.53 -8.86
N VAL A 200 -21.08 -22.94 -7.67
CA VAL A 200 -22.12 -23.39 -6.74
C VAL A 200 -23.51 -23.09 -7.30
N LYS A 201 -23.73 -21.89 -7.83
CA LYS A 201 -25.04 -21.49 -8.41
C LYS A 201 -25.42 -22.35 -9.61
N ASP A 202 -24.49 -22.59 -10.52
CA ASP A 202 -24.74 -23.41 -11.71
C ASP A 202 -25.16 -24.83 -11.31
N ARG A 203 -24.52 -25.41 -10.29
CA ARG A 203 -24.89 -26.73 -9.74
C ARG A 203 -26.24 -26.75 -9.04
N GLU A 204 -26.65 -25.66 -8.41
CA GLU A 204 -27.97 -25.54 -7.77
C GLU A 204 -29.09 -25.41 -8.82
N GLU A 205 -28.85 -24.65 -9.89
CA GLU A 205 -29.77 -24.50 -11.02
C GLU A 205 -29.97 -25.82 -11.78
N GLU A 206 -28.89 -26.56 -12.08
CA GLU A 206 -28.98 -27.89 -12.70
C GLU A 206 -29.78 -28.88 -11.84
N LYS A 207 -29.56 -28.88 -10.52
CA LYS A 207 -30.30 -29.75 -9.58
C LYS A 207 -31.76 -29.33 -9.40
N GLY A 208 -32.06 -28.03 -9.52
CA GLY A 208 -33.43 -27.50 -9.49
C GLY A 208 -34.20 -27.83 -10.75
N ALA A 209 -33.57 -27.69 -11.93
CA ALA A 209 -34.16 -28.01 -13.23
C ALA A 209 -34.47 -29.52 -13.38
N GLY A 210 -33.63 -30.39 -12.81
CA GLY A 210 -33.85 -31.84 -12.79
C GLY A 210 -34.97 -32.34 -11.86
N LYS A 211 -35.49 -31.49 -10.96
CA LYS A 211 -36.60 -31.84 -10.04
C LYS A 211 -37.98 -31.39 -10.53
N GLY A 212 -38.06 -30.58 -11.59
CA GLY A 212 -39.31 -30.07 -12.15
C GLY A 212 -39.87 -30.87 -13.34
N SER A 213 -39.23 -31.99 -13.70
CA SER A 213 -39.53 -32.78 -14.91
C SER A 213 -39.94 -34.24 -14.62
N GLY A 214 -40.34 -34.55 -13.38
CA GLY A 214 -40.86 -35.85 -12.95
C GLY A 214 -42.36 -35.82 -12.63
#